data_AF-A0A9D5VFW8-F1
#
_entry.id   AF-A0A9D5VFW8-F1
#
_cell.length_a   1.000
_cell.length_b   1.000
_cell.length_c   1.000
_cell.angle_alpha   90.00
_cell.angle_beta   90.00
_cell.angle_gamma   90.00
#
_symmetry.space_group_name_H-M   'P 1'
#
loop_
_entity.id
_entity.type
_entity.pdbx_description
1 polymer ?
#
loop_
_entity_poly.entity_id
_entity_poly.type
_entity_poly.pdbx_seq_one_letter_code
_entity_poly.pdbx_strand_id
1 'polypeptide(L)'
;MLVRRRDVSGLLGAVGACCCNRLVILPERVLARRQKSRKMAMGIGNEMGYAVVRGAAGDFAQVVEQTRQALTEQGFGIMSEIDVAAALKKRLGVDYPRTIILGACNPTLAHKALQAAVDVSVLMPCNVVVRENNQGKVEVAAIDTMAMAHLINHPQFDAIAEEVGHLLSQALAKIP
;
A
#
# COMPACT_ATOMS: atom_id res chain seq x y z
N MET A 1 35.07 -61.87 -21.91
CA MET A 1 34.03 -62.35 -22.84
C MET A 1 33.53 -61.15 -23.63
N LEU A 2 33.55 -61.27 -24.95
CA LEU A 2 33.30 -60.23 -25.95
C LEU A 2 31.84 -59.69 -25.94
N VAL A 3 31.72 -58.37 -26.16
CA VAL A 3 30.86 -57.67 -27.15
C VAL A 3 29.33 -57.88 -27.07
N ARG A 4 28.57 -56.77 -26.98
CA ARG A 4 27.77 -56.23 -28.10
C ARG A 4 27.10 -54.89 -27.77
N ARG A 5 27.51 -53.86 -28.52
CA ARG A 5 26.65 -52.74 -28.92
C ARG A 5 25.58 -53.27 -29.87
N ARG A 6 24.36 -52.72 -29.79
CA ARG A 6 23.46 -52.57 -30.93
C ARG A 6 22.90 -51.16 -30.91
N ASP A 7 23.38 -50.39 -31.85
CA ASP A 7 22.68 -49.26 -32.46
C ASP A 7 21.56 -49.83 -33.33
N VAL A 8 20.34 -49.27 -33.26
CA VAL A 8 19.45 -49.19 -34.41
C VAL A 8 18.68 -47.88 -34.33
N SER A 9 19.17 -46.90 -35.08
CA SER A 9 18.39 -45.75 -35.52
C SER A 9 17.34 -46.22 -36.55
N GLY A 10 16.08 -45.78 -36.43
CA GLY A 10 15.08 -46.10 -37.45
C GLY A 10 13.67 -45.57 -37.17
N LEU A 11 13.36 -44.44 -37.82
CA LEU A 11 12.05 -43.95 -38.30
C LEU A 11 11.00 -43.40 -37.31
N LEU A 12 10.87 -42.06 -37.41
CA LEU A 12 9.67 -41.26 -37.61
C LEU A 12 8.31 -41.88 -37.21
N GLY A 13 7.71 -41.26 -36.20
CA GLY A 13 6.26 -41.25 -35.97
C GLY A 13 5.90 -40.00 -35.18
N ALA A 14 5.59 -38.92 -35.88
CA ALA A 14 5.09 -37.68 -35.28
C ALA A 14 3.68 -37.92 -34.72
N VAL A 15 3.49 -37.79 -33.41
CA VAL A 15 2.18 -37.49 -32.81
C VAL A 15 2.38 -36.67 -31.53
N GLY A 16 1.84 -35.44 -31.54
CA GLY A 16 1.07 -34.92 -30.40
C GLY A 16 1.83 -34.44 -29.17
N ALA A 17 1.95 -33.11 -29.09
CA ALA A 17 2.08 -32.29 -27.89
C ALA A 17 1.65 -32.94 -26.56
N CYS A 18 2.49 -32.81 -25.53
CA CYS A 18 2.00 -32.34 -24.24
C CYS A 18 3.08 -31.57 -23.47
N CYS A 19 2.75 -30.31 -23.22
CA CYS A 19 3.49 -29.31 -22.47
C CYS A 19 3.18 -29.45 -20.96
N CYS A 20 3.94 -28.75 -20.10
CA CYS A 20 3.85 -28.69 -18.63
C CYS A 20 4.41 -29.91 -17.89
N ASN A 21 5.29 -29.80 -16.90
CA ASN A 21 5.26 -28.81 -15.82
C ASN A 21 6.64 -28.71 -15.14
N ARG A 22 7.44 -27.70 -15.46
CA ARG A 22 8.62 -27.34 -14.66
C ARG A 22 8.20 -26.20 -13.75
N LEU A 23 7.83 -26.51 -12.51
CA LEU A 23 7.62 -25.49 -11.48
C LEU A 23 8.94 -24.72 -11.32
N VAL A 24 9.00 -23.54 -11.92
CA VAL A 24 10.09 -22.59 -11.66
C VAL A 24 9.76 -21.90 -10.34
N ILE A 25 10.32 -22.42 -9.26
CA ILE A 25 10.35 -21.73 -7.96
C ILE A 25 11.25 -20.51 -8.16
N LEU A 26 10.65 -19.33 -8.32
CA LEU A 26 11.39 -18.08 -8.40
C LEU A 26 11.87 -17.71 -6.98
N PRO A 27 13.14 -17.29 -6.81
CA PRO A 27 13.64 -16.88 -5.51
C PRO A 27 12.88 -15.66 -4.99
N GLU A 28 12.62 -15.57 -3.67
CA GLU A 28 11.80 -14.51 -3.05
C GLU A 28 12.20 -13.08 -3.47
N ARG A 29 13.49 -12.83 -3.70
CA ARG A 29 14.00 -11.54 -4.20
C ARG A 29 13.41 -11.14 -5.56
N VAL A 30 13.05 -12.11 -6.41
CA VAL A 30 12.43 -11.87 -7.72
C VAL A 30 10.93 -11.60 -7.57
N LEU A 31 10.23 -12.27 -6.64
CA LEU A 31 8.85 -11.92 -6.30
C LEU A 31 8.76 -10.51 -5.71
N ALA A 32 9.63 -10.18 -4.75
CA ALA A 32 9.71 -8.85 -4.16
C ALA A 32 10.00 -7.76 -5.21
N ARG A 33 10.89 -8.03 -6.19
CA ARG A 33 11.15 -7.11 -7.32
C ARG A 33 9.95 -6.99 -8.27
N ARG A 34 9.25 -8.08 -8.58
CA ARG A 34 8.02 -8.03 -9.40
C ARG A 34 6.90 -7.25 -8.71
N GLN A 35 6.75 -7.43 -7.41
CA GLN A 35 5.75 -6.74 -6.60
C GLN A 35 6.10 -5.26 -6.45
N LYS A 36 7.39 -4.92 -6.28
CA LYS A 36 7.90 -3.53 -6.31
C LYS A 36 7.69 -2.88 -7.68
N SER A 37 7.96 -3.58 -8.78
CA SER A 37 7.68 -3.08 -10.15
C SER A 37 6.20 -2.90 -10.42
N ARG A 38 5.32 -3.76 -9.88
CA ARG A 38 3.85 -3.58 -9.98
C ARG A 38 3.36 -2.40 -9.14
N LYS A 39 3.86 -2.22 -7.92
CA LYS A 39 3.53 -1.06 -7.05
C LYS A 39 3.98 0.26 -7.68
N MET A 40 5.20 0.30 -8.22
CA MET A 40 5.72 1.43 -9.00
C MET A 40 4.86 1.74 -10.24
N ALA A 41 4.42 0.71 -10.98
CA ALA A 41 3.57 0.89 -12.15
C ALA A 41 2.15 1.40 -11.83
N MET A 42 1.66 1.18 -10.60
CA MET A 42 0.41 1.73 -10.07
C MET A 42 0.59 3.10 -9.40
N GLY A 43 1.79 3.70 -9.45
CA GLY A 43 2.08 4.97 -8.79
C GLY A 43 2.02 4.91 -7.26
N ILE A 44 2.06 3.70 -6.67
CA ILE A 44 2.06 3.48 -5.23
C ILE A 44 3.52 3.34 -4.80
N GLY A 45 4.13 4.47 -4.41
CA GLY A 45 5.53 4.56 -3.99
C GLY A 45 5.67 4.77 -2.50
N ASN A 46 6.58 4.03 -1.86
CA ASN A 46 7.15 4.38 -0.56
C ASN A 46 8.48 5.10 -0.86
N GLU A 47 8.41 6.39 -1.20
CA GLU A 47 9.60 7.26 -1.32
C GLU A 47 10.05 7.79 0.05
N MET A 48 9.13 7.78 1.02
CA MET A 48 9.34 8.22 2.40
C MET A 48 9.00 7.05 3.30
N GLY A 49 9.99 6.49 4.02
CA GLY A 49 9.92 5.22 4.76
C GLY A 49 8.79 5.05 5.80
N TYR A 50 7.87 6.00 5.92
CA TYR A 50 6.71 6.05 6.81
C TYR A 50 5.39 6.39 6.09
N ALA A 51 5.39 6.52 4.76
CA ALA A 51 4.21 6.88 3.99
C ALA A 51 4.13 6.15 2.64
N VAL A 52 2.91 5.83 2.24
CA VAL A 52 2.56 5.35 0.91
C VAL A 52 1.89 6.49 0.16
N VAL A 53 2.52 6.96 -0.93
CA VAL A 53 2.07 8.13 -1.69
C VAL A 53 1.60 7.71 -3.08
N ARG A 54 0.53 8.34 -3.56
CA ARG A 54 0.01 8.22 -4.91
C ARG A 54 -0.42 9.58 -5.45
N GLY A 55 -0.09 9.88 -6.70
CA GLY A 55 -0.62 11.04 -7.41
C GLY A 55 -2.10 10.86 -7.76
N ALA A 56 -2.89 11.92 -7.63
CA ALA A 56 -4.31 11.91 -7.95
C ALA A 56 -4.64 12.90 -9.07
N ALA A 57 -5.58 12.54 -9.94
CA ALA A 57 -6.12 13.40 -10.98
C ALA A 57 -7.43 14.06 -10.53
N GLY A 58 -7.53 15.38 -10.68
CA GLY A 58 -8.77 16.12 -10.39
C GLY A 58 -8.51 17.39 -9.57
N ASP A 59 -9.59 18.10 -9.26
CA ASP A 59 -9.51 19.22 -8.33
C ASP A 59 -9.30 18.71 -6.89
N PHE A 60 -8.57 19.49 -6.10
CA PHE A 60 -8.26 19.17 -4.72
C PHE A 60 -9.50 18.81 -3.90
N ALA A 61 -10.57 19.62 -3.95
CA ALA A 61 -11.76 19.36 -3.14
C ALA A 61 -12.43 18.03 -3.55
N GLN A 62 -12.43 17.72 -4.85
CA GLN A 62 -12.96 16.46 -5.36
C GLN A 62 -12.13 15.27 -4.87
N VAL A 63 -10.80 15.36 -4.91
CA VAL A 63 -9.91 14.30 -4.42
C VAL A 63 -10.09 14.08 -2.91
N VAL A 64 -10.29 15.15 -2.14
CA VAL A 64 -10.58 15.04 -0.70
C VAL A 64 -11.88 14.25 -0.47
N GLU A 65 -12.99 14.58 -1.16
CA GLU A 65 -14.25 13.84 -1.02
C GLU A 65 -14.12 12.38 -1.47
N GLN A 66 -13.45 12.13 -2.61
CA GLN A 66 -13.20 10.78 -3.10
C GLN A 66 -12.35 9.97 -2.11
N THR A 67 -11.39 10.61 -1.45
CA THR A 67 -10.58 9.97 -0.40
C THR A 67 -11.46 9.57 0.79
N ARG A 68 -12.37 10.44 1.25
CA ARG A 68 -13.30 10.10 2.34
C ARG A 68 -14.21 8.94 1.97
N GLN A 69 -14.76 8.95 0.76
CA GLN A 69 -15.61 7.87 0.27
C GLN A 69 -14.81 6.55 0.18
N ALA A 70 -13.64 6.58 -0.45
CA ALA A 70 -12.80 5.39 -0.61
C ALA A 70 -12.40 4.76 0.73
N LEU A 71 -12.11 5.59 1.75
CA LEU A 71 -11.82 5.12 3.11
C LEU A 71 -13.05 4.48 3.76
N THR A 72 -14.22 5.11 3.63
CA THR A 72 -15.50 4.61 4.17
C THR A 72 -15.85 3.25 3.57
N GLU A 73 -15.65 3.07 2.27
CA GLU A 73 -15.89 1.79 1.58
C GLU A 73 -14.98 0.65 2.06
N GLN A 74 -13.84 0.96 2.69
CA GLN A 74 -12.93 -0.02 3.31
C GLN A 74 -13.15 -0.15 4.83
N GLY A 75 -14.23 0.42 5.36
CA GLY A 75 -14.60 0.33 6.77
C GLY A 75 -13.86 1.30 7.69
N PHE A 76 -13.21 2.34 7.16
CA PHE A 76 -12.65 3.42 7.96
C PHE A 76 -13.67 4.54 8.16
N GLY A 77 -13.87 4.96 9.39
CA GLY A 77 -14.54 6.22 9.71
C GLY A 77 -13.52 7.37 9.80
N ILE A 78 -13.93 8.58 9.42
CA ILE A 78 -13.13 9.80 9.61
C ILE A 78 -13.43 10.36 11.00
N MET A 79 -12.47 10.29 11.91
CA MET A 79 -12.61 10.76 13.29
C MET A 79 -12.18 12.21 13.48
N SER A 80 -11.27 12.69 12.64
CA SER A 80 -10.75 14.05 12.71
C SER A 80 -10.37 14.56 11.33
N GLU A 81 -10.45 15.86 11.15
CA GLU A 81 -10.00 16.55 9.95
C GLU A 81 -9.20 17.80 10.35
N ILE A 82 -8.05 18.01 9.71
CA ILE A 82 -7.18 19.15 9.95
C ILE A 82 -6.87 19.82 8.61
N ASP A 83 -7.28 21.07 8.47
CA ASP A 83 -6.84 21.94 7.40
C ASP A 83 -5.54 22.64 7.81
N VAL A 84 -4.41 22.12 7.31
CA VAL A 84 -3.08 22.61 7.66
C VAL A 84 -2.84 24.00 7.09
N ALA A 85 -3.28 24.25 5.85
CA ALA A 85 -3.09 25.54 5.20
C ALA A 85 -3.87 26.64 5.93
N ALA A 86 -5.14 26.40 6.26
CA ALA A 86 -5.95 27.34 7.02
C ALA A 86 -5.41 27.54 8.44
N ALA A 87 -4.97 26.47 9.12
CA ALA A 87 -4.40 26.55 10.46
C ALA A 87 -3.14 27.41 10.49
N LEU A 88 -2.20 27.19 9.57
CA LEU A 88 -0.96 27.96 9.48
C LEU A 88 -1.22 29.42 9.09
N LYS A 89 -2.13 29.67 8.15
CA LYS A 89 -2.52 31.04 7.78
C LYS A 89 -3.10 31.79 8.98
N LYS A 90 -3.99 31.17 9.74
CA LYS A 90 -4.63 31.77 10.91
C LYS A 90 -3.65 32.06 12.05
N ARG A 91 -2.67 31.18 12.27
CA ARG A 91 -1.77 31.28 13.44
C ARG A 91 -0.50 32.07 13.15
N LEU A 92 0.04 31.96 11.94
CA LEU A 92 1.34 32.49 11.56
C LEU A 92 1.27 33.48 10.38
N GLY A 93 0.13 33.62 9.70
CA GLY A 93 -0.03 34.50 8.55
C GLY A 93 0.60 33.99 7.25
N VAL A 94 1.25 32.82 7.29
CA VAL A 94 1.97 32.24 6.15
C VAL A 94 1.04 31.52 5.19
N ASP A 95 1.36 31.58 3.90
CA ASP A 95 0.71 30.77 2.87
C ASP A 95 1.39 29.40 2.78
N TYR A 96 0.59 28.34 2.74
CA TYR A 96 1.04 26.96 2.68
C TYR A 96 0.21 26.19 1.64
N PRO A 97 0.79 25.25 0.87
CA PRO A 97 0.05 24.48 -0.13
C PRO A 97 -1.18 23.78 0.46
N ARG A 98 -2.27 23.67 -0.30
CA ARG A 98 -3.52 23.06 0.20
C ARG A 98 -3.22 21.67 0.73
N THR A 99 -3.55 21.44 2.00
CA THR A 99 -3.21 20.20 2.72
C THR A 99 -4.28 19.90 3.76
N ILE A 100 -5.00 18.80 3.56
CA ILE A 100 -5.99 18.26 4.50
C ILE A 100 -5.47 16.94 5.06
N ILE A 101 -5.47 16.79 6.38
CA ILE A 101 -5.18 15.55 7.07
C ILE A 101 -6.50 14.95 7.56
N LEU A 102 -6.80 13.74 7.11
CA LEU A 102 -7.93 12.92 7.53
C LEU A 102 -7.43 11.87 8.53
N GLY A 103 -7.96 11.89 9.74
CA GLY A 103 -7.74 10.86 10.73
C GLY A 103 -8.70 9.69 10.51
N ALA A 104 -8.24 8.67 9.80
CA ALA A 104 -9.04 7.49 9.45
C ALA A 104 -8.87 6.37 10.49
N CYS A 105 -9.98 5.76 10.92
CA CYS A 105 -9.94 4.69 11.90
C CYS A 105 -10.92 3.56 11.54
N ASN A 106 -10.44 2.32 11.55
CA ASN A 106 -11.30 1.14 11.50
C ASN A 106 -11.54 0.65 12.95
N PRO A 107 -12.76 0.76 13.51
CA PRO A 107 -13.01 0.47 14.92
C PRO A 107 -12.66 -0.96 15.34
N THR A 108 -12.86 -1.95 14.46
CA THR A 108 -12.57 -3.35 14.77
C THR A 108 -11.07 -3.58 14.91
N LEU A 109 -10.28 -3.03 13.97
CA LEU A 109 -8.81 -3.15 14.01
C LEU A 109 -8.19 -2.30 15.11
N ALA A 110 -8.73 -1.11 15.33
CA ALA A 110 -8.38 -0.23 16.45
C ALA A 110 -8.57 -0.93 17.80
N HIS A 111 -9.72 -1.58 18.01
CA HIS A 111 -9.98 -2.33 19.24
C HIS A 111 -8.99 -3.49 19.43
N LYS A 112 -8.72 -4.28 18.38
CA LYS A 112 -7.70 -5.34 18.42
C LYS A 112 -6.31 -4.78 18.79
N ALA A 113 -5.91 -3.66 18.19
CA ALA A 113 -4.63 -3.02 18.47
C ALA A 113 -4.52 -2.56 19.92
N LEU A 114 -5.57 -1.91 20.46
CA LEU A 114 -5.62 -1.46 21.85
C LEU A 114 -5.62 -2.62 22.86
N GLN A 115 -6.22 -3.76 22.51
CA GLN A 115 -6.15 -4.97 23.32
C GLN A 115 -4.74 -5.56 23.37
N ALA A 116 -3.96 -5.44 22.29
CA ALA A 116 -2.58 -5.90 22.23
C ALA A 116 -1.64 -4.97 22.99
N ALA A 117 -1.75 -3.65 22.79
CA ALA A 117 -0.99 -2.64 23.51
C ALA A 117 -1.75 -1.31 23.57
N VAL A 118 -2.16 -0.89 24.77
CA VAL A 118 -2.93 0.36 24.98
C VAL A 118 -2.17 1.61 24.51
N ASP A 119 -0.84 1.60 24.63
CA ASP A 119 0.02 2.72 24.26
C ASP A 119 0.02 2.98 22.74
N VAL A 120 -0.46 2.04 21.91
CA VAL A 120 -0.65 2.32 20.48
C VAL A 120 -1.61 3.47 20.21
N SER A 121 -2.44 3.84 21.19
CA SER A 121 -3.32 5.01 21.12
C SER A 121 -2.59 6.30 20.74
N VAL A 122 -1.29 6.45 21.04
CA VAL A 122 -0.49 7.62 20.63
C VAL A 122 -0.22 7.69 19.12
N LEU A 123 -0.42 6.58 18.40
CA LEU A 123 -0.25 6.45 16.95
C LEU A 123 -1.59 6.40 16.20
N MET A 124 -2.72 6.58 16.91
CA MET A 124 -4.06 6.60 16.34
C MET A 124 -4.57 8.04 16.18
N PRO A 125 -5.41 8.34 15.16
CA PRO A 125 -5.87 7.49 14.07
C PRO A 125 -4.85 7.33 12.92
N CYS A 126 -5.15 6.48 11.93
CA CYS A 126 -4.32 6.37 10.72
C CYS A 126 -4.45 7.65 9.89
N ASN A 127 -3.37 8.41 9.78
CA ASN A 127 -3.36 9.63 8.97
C ASN A 127 -3.40 9.31 7.47
N VAL A 128 -4.35 9.92 6.77
CA VAL A 128 -4.44 9.97 5.32
C VAL A 128 -4.49 11.43 4.89
N VAL A 129 -3.57 11.86 4.05
CA VAL A 129 -3.31 13.26 3.72
C VAL A 129 -3.60 13.47 2.24
N VAL A 130 -4.39 14.49 1.94
CA VAL A 130 -4.54 15.02 0.57
C VAL A 130 -3.81 16.35 0.52
N ARG A 131 -2.84 16.49 -0.38
CA ARG A 131 -1.99 17.69 -0.46
C ARG A 131 -1.66 18.07 -1.89
N GLU A 132 -1.34 19.33 -2.09
CA GLU A 132 -0.66 19.80 -3.30
C GLU A 132 0.85 19.68 -3.12
N ASN A 133 1.54 19.09 -4.09
CA ASN A 133 3.00 19.08 -4.13
C ASN A 133 3.55 20.41 -4.68
N ASN A 134 4.88 20.54 -4.73
CA ASN A 134 5.55 21.76 -5.19
C ASN A 134 5.27 22.12 -6.68
N GLN A 135 4.69 21.20 -7.45
CA GLN A 135 4.27 21.41 -8.84
C GLN A 135 2.78 21.75 -8.97
N GLY A 136 2.07 21.93 -7.84
CA GLY A 136 0.63 22.16 -7.81
C GLY A 136 -0.22 20.94 -8.17
N LYS A 137 0.37 19.73 -8.19
CA LYS A 137 -0.37 18.49 -8.43
C LYS A 137 -0.89 17.93 -7.10
N VAL A 138 -2.08 17.32 -7.15
CA VAL A 138 -2.68 16.69 -5.99
C VAL A 138 -2.08 15.29 -5.78
N GLU A 139 -1.75 15.00 -4.52
CA GLU A 139 -1.29 13.68 -4.09
C GLU A 139 -2.07 13.25 -2.85
N VAL A 140 -2.27 11.95 -2.73
CA VAL A 140 -2.83 11.31 -1.54
C VAL A 140 -1.76 10.44 -0.91
N ALA A 141 -1.54 10.62 0.38
CA ALA A 141 -0.56 9.89 1.16
C ALA A 141 -1.22 9.24 2.38
N ALA A 142 -1.00 7.95 2.58
CA ALA A 142 -1.41 7.26 3.80
C ALA A 142 -0.18 6.86 4.62
N ILE A 143 -0.35 6.75 5.94
CA ILE A 143 0.68 6.19 6.81
C ILE A 143 1.10 4.78 6.35
N ASP A 144 2.41 4.50 6.39
CA ASP A 144 2.92 3.14 6.18
C ASP A 144 2.77 2.35 7.49
N THR A 145 1.80 1.44 7.52
CA THR A 145 1.45 0.66 8.70
C THR A 145 2.57 -0.30 9.11
N MET A 146 3.37 -0.81 8.17
CA MET A 146 4.50 -1.69 8.49
C MET A 146 5.65 -0.90 9.11
N ALA A 147 5.88 0.32 8.63
CA ALA A 147 6.82 1.23 9.29
C ALA A 147 6.40 1.51 10.75
N MET A 148 5.10 1.67 10.99
CA MET A 148 4.58 1.85 12.36
C MET A 148 4.69 0.57 13.19
N ALA A 149 4.40 -0.61 12.64
CA ALA A 149 4.58 -1.88 13.34
C ALA A 149 6.03 -2.09 13.80
N HIS A 150 7.00 -1.78 12.93
CA HIS A 150 8.42 -1.85 13.27
C HIS A 150 8.81 -0.86 14.39
N LEU A 151 8.17 0.32 14.44
CA LEU A 151 8.39 1.29 15.52
C LEU A 151 7.83 0.77 16.86
N ILE A 152 6.65 0.16 16.84
CA ILE A 152 6.01 -0.43 18.03
C ILE A 152 6.82 -1.63 18.54
N ASN A 153 7.45 -2.38 17.63
CA ASN A 153 8.29 -3.55 17.93
C ASN A 153 7.59 -4.56 18.85
N HIS A 154 6.36 -4.95 18.47
CA HIS A 154 5.54 -5.90 19.22
C HIS A 154 4.97 -6.98 18.29
N PRO A 155 5.12 -8.28 18.63
CA PRO A 155 4.90 -9.39 17.71
C PRO A 155 3.47 -9.53 17.19
N GLN A 156 2.49 -8.95 17.89
CA GLN A 156 1.09 -8.98 17.47
C GLN A 156 0.73 -7.89 16.45
N PHE A 157 1.63 -6.93 16.18
CA PHE A 157 1.31 -5.78 15.34
C PHE A 157 1.55 -6.01 13.86
N ASP A 158 2.42 -6.94 13.46
CA ASP A 158 2.69 -7.19 12.03
C ASP A 158 1.41 -7.58 11.29
N ALA A 159 0.64 -8.54 11.83
CA ALA A 159 -0.61 -8.98 11.22
C ALA A 159 -1.67 -7.86 11.17
N ILE A 160 -1.79 -7.06 12.23
CA ILE A 160 -2.73 -5.93 12.29
C ILE A 160 -2.32 -4.87 11.26
N ALA A 161 -1.03 -4.55 11.19
CA ALA A 161 -0.49 -3.56 10.28
C ALA A 161 -0.61 -3.99 8.82
N GLU A 162 -0.40 -5.28 8.51
CA GLU A 162 -0.63 -5.82 7.18
C GLU A 162 -2.11 -5.67 6.77
N GLU A 163 -3.04 -5.99 7.66
CA GLU A 163 -4.48 -5.87 7.40
C GLU A 163 -4.89 -4.41 7.19
N VAL A 164 -4.52 -3.50 8.09
CA VAL A 164 -4.81 -2.06 7.95
C VAL A 164 -4.16 -1.50 6.67
N GLY A 165 -2.90 -1.85 6.42
CA GLY A 165 -2.14 -1.39 5.25
C GLY A 165 -2.74 -1.88 3.94
N HIS A 166 -3.28 -3.11 3.92
CA HIS A 166 -3.99 -3.65 2.78
C HIS A 166 -5.26 -2.84 2.48
N LEU A 167 -6.08 -2.57 3.50
CA LEU A 167 -7.32 -1.80 3.35
C LEU A 167 -7.05 -0.35 2.92
N LEU A 168 -6.04 0.31 3.52
CA LEU A 168 -5.61 1.65 3.09
C LEU A 168 -5.13 1.65 1.64
N SER A 169 -4.34 0.65 1.24
CA SER A 169 -3.89 0.51 -0.14
C SER A 169 -5.06 0.32 -1.11
N GLN A 170 -6.10 -0.43 -0.72
CA GLN A 170 -7.31 -0.58 -1.52
C GLN A 170 -8.14 0.71 -1.60
N ALA A 171 -8.17 1.52 -0.55
CA ALA A 171 -8.80 2.86 -0.60
C ALA A 171 -8.05 3.76 -1.59
N LEU A 172 -6.72 3.87 -1.43
CA LEU A 172 -5.87 4.67 -2.34
C LEU A 172 -5.92 4.15 -3.79
N ALA A 173 -6.17 2.86 -4.00
CA ALA A 173 -6.32 2.27 -5.33
C ALA A 173 -7.52 2.86 -6.11
N LYS A 174 -8.58 3.27 -5.41
CA LYS A 174 -9.83 3.79 -5.98
C LYS A 174 -9.80 5.28 -6.34
N ILE A 175 -8.78 6.00 -5.88
CA ILE A 175 -8.61 7.44 -6.16
C ILE A 175 -8.07 7.58 -7.59
N PRO A 176 -8.68 8.43 -8.43
CA PRO A 176 -8.33 8.58 -9.85
C PRO A 176 -6.88 9.04 -10.06
#